data_AF-A0A833VT16-F1
#
_entry.id   AF-A0A833VT16-F1
#
_cell.length_a   1.000
_cell.length_b   1.000
_cell.length_c   1.000
_cell.angle_alpha   90.00
_cell.angle_beta   90.00
_cell.angle_gamma   90.00
#
_symmetry.space_group_name_H-M   'P 1'
#
loop_
_entity.id
_entity.type
_entity.pdbx_description
1 polymer ?
#
loop_
_entity_poly.entity_id
_entity_poly.type
_entity_poly.pdbx_seq_one_letter_code
_entity_poly.pdbx_strand_id
1 'polypeptide(L)'
;MFPATGQYSCGSAEAIRNVNENFELAIPEQTKAYLKKEGISSSDLKRLYFGNESIGEKTMQKYADYLTDIMFIKAIHHIVNIQMKNSTHPTYFYKLSYETNEPLIRMLFNITLPVTLILVNDFLKGTTHAEDLQYLFYSKLAKSAGIKEYEVGSEDFRIMEYLTQMWTDFAKTGILLLRLKIQDQLEKVLVHLRETYKLQIFHAENIDLNLSKLSLLDSSTLRALSNPTPKITELIPTIWQPITEGNEYIYLNIDKTLRMESSSKEELRHKWKKINNKL
;
A
#
# COMPACT_ATOMS: atom_id res chain seq x y z
N MET A 1 -11.30 10.23 -10.44
CA MET A 1 -11.13 11.53 -11.11
C MET A 1 -10.68 12.52 -10.05
N PHE A 2 -9.39 12.82 -9.97
CA PHE A 2 -8.88 13.86 -9.08
C PHE A 2 -9.41 15.22 -9.59
N PRO A 3 -9.93 16.09 -8.71
CA PRO A 3 -10.48 17.36 -9.17
C PRO A 3 -9.35 18.22 -9.76
N ALA A 4 -9.57 18.69 -10.97
CA ALA A 4 -8.72 19.63 -11.71
C ALA A 4 -8.84 21.05 -11.14
N THR A 5 -8.71 21.21 -9.82
CA THR A 5 -8.58 22.51 -9.17
C THR A 5 -7.09 22.75 -8.94
N GLY A 6 -6.49 23.67 -9.70
CA GLY A 6 -5.08 24.05 -9.65
C GLY A 6 -4.59 24.69 -8.34
N GLN A 7 -5.16 24.32 -7.20
CA GLN A 7 -4.76 24.79 -5.86
C GLN A 7 -3.65 23.93 -5.22
N TYR A 8 -3.28 22.80 -5.83
CA TYR A 8 -2.22 21.91 -5.33
C TYR A 8 -1.02 21.86 -6.29
N SER A 9 -0.54 23.01 -6.77
CA SER A 9 0.77 23.08 -7.40
C SER A 9 1.83 22.75 -6.33
N CYS A 10 2.24 21.50 -6.22
CA CYS A 10 3.11 21.05 -5.12
C CYS A 10 4.61 21.34 -5.36
N GLY A 11 4.99 21.92 -6.50
CA GLY A 11 6.43 21.97 -6.84
C GLY A 11 6.93 23.17 -7.63
N SER A 12 6.16 24.26 -7.78
CA SER A 12 6.73 25.53 -8.24
C SER A 12 7.32 26.32 -7.05
N ALA A 13 8.40 27.06 -7.29
CA ALA A 13 9.01 27.91 -6.25
C ALA A 13 7.99 28.91 -5.65
N GLU A 14 7.08 29.41 -6.48
CA GLU A 14 5.98 30.26 -6.04
C GLU A 14 5.00 29.53 -5.13
N ALA A 15 4.61 28.30 -5.46
CA ALA A 15 3.69 27.55 -4.63
C ALA A 15 4.32 27.16 -3.28
N ILE A 16 5.61 26.81 -3.27
CA ILE A 16 6.37 26.56 -2.03
C ILE A 16 6.39 27.83 -1.17
N ARG A 17 6.62 29.01 -1.78
CA ARG A 17 6.57 30.29 -1.07
C ARG A 17 5.19 30.55 -0.47
N ASN A 18 4.12 30.37 -1.25
CA ASN A 18 2.75 30.58 -0.78
C ASN A 18 2.39 29.65 0.38
N VAL A 19 2.81 28.38 0.32
CA VAL A 19 2.63 27.41 1.43
C VAL A 19 3.46 27.79 2.65
N ASN A 20 4.67 28.32 2.47
CA ASN A 20 5.47 28.80 3.59
C ASN A 20 4.81 29.97 4.32
N GLU A 21 4.25 30.92 3.57
CA GLU A 21 3.53 32.10 4.08
C GLU A 21 2.18 31.71 4.71
N ASN A 22 1.44 30.80 4.09
CA ASN A 22 0.15 30.32 4.58
C ASN A 22 0.07 28.79 4.52
N PHE A 23 0.45 28.14 5.63
CA PHE A 23 0.51 26.69 5.73
C PHE A 23 -0.87 26.01 5.61
N GLU A 24 -1.96 26.72 5.89
CA GLU A 24 -3.33 26.21 5.73
C GLU A 24 -3.64 25.78 4.29
N LEU A 25 -2.92 26.32 3.31
CA LEU A 25 -3.03 25.93 1.89
C LEU A 25 -2.57 24.49 1.65
N ALA A 26 -1.67 23.97 2.49
CA ALA A 26 -1.14 22.62 2.39
C ALA A 26 -1.86 21.61 3.30
N ILE A 27 -2.93 22.00 3.99
CA ILE A 27 -3.71 21.12 4.86
C ILE A 27 -5.00 20.70 4.13
N PRO A 28 -5.22 19.39 3.88
CA PRO A 28 -6.49 18.92 3.32
C PRO A 28 -7.69 19.28 4.22
N GLU A 29 -8.85 19.57 3.64
CA GLU A 29 -10.05 19.99 4.39
C GLU A 29 -10.48 18.97 5.45
N GLN A 30 -10.39 17.67 5.15
CA GLN A 30 -10.68 16.61 6.12
C GLN A 30 -9.71 16.65 7.31
N THR A 31 -8.45 17.01 7.06
CA THR A 31 -7.45 17.19 8.10
C THR A 31 -7.76 18.44 8.92
N LYS A 32 -8.13 19.58 8.30
CA LYS A 32 -8.54 20.79 9.04
C LYS A 32 -9.69 20.53 10.02
N ALA A 33 -10.71 19.80 9.58
CA ALA A 33 -11.84 19.42 10.45
C ALA A 33 -11.37 18.60 11.67
N TYR A 34 -10.44 17.67 11.47
CA TYR A 34 -9.82 16.90 12.55
C TYR A 34 -8.99 17.78 13.49
N LEU A 35 -8.12 18.65 12.95
CA LEU A 35 -7.30 19.56 13.74
C LEU A 35 -8.15 20.43 14.66
N LYS A 36 -9.22 21.02 14.10
CA LYS A 36 -10.17 21.85 14.84
C LYS A 36 -10.83 21.08 15.98
N LYS A 37 -11.23 19.82 15.74
CA LYS A 37 -11.83 18.96 16.77
C LYS A 37 -10.85 18.65 17.91
N GLU A 38 -9.58 18.45 17.59
CA GLU A 38 -8.52 18.13 18.56
C GLU A 38 -7.89 19.37 19.21
N GLY A 39 -8.32 20.59 18.85
CA GLY A 39 -7.74 21.83 19.37
C GLY A 39 -6.33 22.13 18.86
N ILE A 40 -5.94 21.54 17.73
CA ILE A 40 -4.62 21.71 17.12
C ILE A 40 -4.68 22.86 16.10
N SER A 41 -3.78 23.84 16.22
CA SER A 41 -3.65 24.88 15.19
C SER A 41 -2.79 24.40 14.02
N SER A 42 -2.94 25.02 12.84
CA SER A 42 -2.04 24.79 11.71
C SER A 42 -0.60 25.17 12.00
N SER A 43 -0.37 26.13 12.90
CA SER A 43 0.98 26.51 13.36
C SER A 43 1.63 25.42 14.21
N ASP A 44 0.85 24.73 15.06
CA ASP A 44 1.35 23.58 15.82
C ASP A 44 1.72 22.42 14.89
N LEU A 45 0.88 22.18 13.88
CA LEU A 45 1.15 21.18 12.85
C LEU A 45 2.40 21.53 12.02
N LYS A 46 2.56 22.79 11.59
CA LYS A 46 3.77 23.25 10.90
C LYS A 46 5.01 23.01 11.77
N ARG A 47 4.96 23.43 13.04
CA ARG A 47 6.06 23.29 14.00
C ARG A 47 6.43 21.83 14.26
N LEU A 48 5.48 20.90 14.18
CA LEU A 48 5.75 19.47 14.34
C LEU A 48 6.71 18.92 13.27
N TYR A 49 6.55 19.32 12.00
CA TYR A 49 7.36 18.81 10.88
C TYR A 49 8.58 19.69 10.58
N PHE A 50 8.46 21.01 10.75
CA PHE A 50 9.49 21.97 10.34
C PHE A 50 10.24 22.60 11.51
N GLY A 51 9.77 22.44 12.76
CA GLY A 51 10.31 23.18 13.89
C GLY A 51 10.18 24.69 13.66
N ASN A 52 11.31 25.39 13.75
CA ASN A 52 11.40 26.83 13.48
C ASN A 52 11.89 27.15 12.06
N GLU A 53 12.10 26.14 11.21
CA GLU A 53 12.61 26.34 9.85
C GLU A 53 11.51 26.75 8.88
N SER A 54 11.87 27.58 7.90
CA SER A 54 10.98 27.92 6.79
C SER A 54 10.83 26.75 5.82
N ILE A 55 9.66 26.64 5.19
CA ILE A 55 9.42 25.71 4.10
C ILE A 55 10.11 26.25 2.85
N GLY A 56 11.01 25.47 2.26
CA GLY A 56 11.82 25.85 1.11
C GLY A 56 12.67 24.67 0.64
N GLU A 57 13.57 24.91 -0.32
CA GLU A 57 14.41 23.89 -0.97
C GLU A 57 15.12 22.96 0.04
N LYS A 58 15.73 23.53 1.07
CA LYS A 58 16.46 22.77 2.11
C LYS A 58 15.58 21.93 3.03
N THR A 59 14.28 22.20 3.09
CA THR A 59 13.31 21.50 3.94
C THR A 59 12.30 20.67 3.15
N MET A 60 12.56 20.45 1.85
CA MET A 60 11.65 19.69 0.99
C MET A 60 11.44 18.25 1.44
N GLN A 61 12.45 17.59 2.02
CA GLN A 61 12.26 16.25 2.60
C GLN A 61 11.24 16.26 3.75
N LYS A 62 11.31 17.25 4.65
CA LYS A 62 10.33 17.39 5.75
C LYS A 62 8.93 17.67 5.21
N TYR A 63 8.84 18.39 4.10
CA TYR A 63 7.57 18.63 3.43
C TYR A 63 7.02 17.36 2.76
N ALA A 64 7.87 16.55 2.13
CA ALA A 64 7.49 15.24 1.61
C ALA A 64 7.02 14.29 2.73
N ASP A 65 7.72 14.27 3.87
CA ASP A 65 7.32 13.49 5.05
C ASP A 65 5.94 13.93 5.56
N TYR A 66 5.70 15.24 5.65
CA TYR A 66 4.40 15.82 6.02
C TYR A 66 3.28 15.40 5.06
N LEU A 67 3.49 15.56 3.75
CA LEU A 67 2.50 15.17 2.75
C LEU A 67 2.22 13.67 2.77
N THR A 68 3.25 12.85 2.96
CA THR A 68 3.14 11.39 3.09
C THR A 68 2.26 11.00 4.28
N ASP A 69 2.49 11.63 5.43
CA ASP A 69 1.75 11.36 6.66
C ASP A 69 0.27 11.74 6.54
N ILE A 70 -0.05 12.92 5.99
CA ILE A 70 -1.42 13.42 5.88
C ILE A 70 -2.22 12.77 4.75
N MET A 71 -1.60 12.47 3.60
CA MET A 71 -2.30 12.01 2.40
C MET A 71 -2.51 10.49 2.39
N PHE A 72 -1.53 9.73 2.92
CA PHE A 72 -1.52 8.27 2.77
C PHE A 72 -1.44 7.56 4.11
N ILE A 73 -0.38 7.80 4.89
CA ILE A 73 -0.03 6.93 6.03
C ILE A 73 -1.10 6.94 7.12
N LYS A 74 -1.70 8.09 7.43
CA LYS A 74 -2.80 8.18 8.42
C LYS A 74 -3.98 7.27 8.05
N ALA A 75 -4.42 7.31 6.78
CA ALA A 75 -5.54 6.52 6.30
C ALA A 75 -5.20 5.02 6.24
N ILE A 76 -4.02 4.69 5.72
CA ILE A 76 -3.51 3.31 5.66
C ILE A 76 -3.46 2.70 7.06
N HIS A 77 -2.85 3.39 8.03
CA HIS A 77 -2.80 2.91 9.41
C HIS A 77 -4.16 2.80 10.08
N HIS A 78 -5.11 3.67 9.74
CA HIS A 78 -6.48 3.51 10.23
C HIS A 78 -7.10 2.19 9.73
N ILE A 79 -6.98 1.90 8.43
CA ILE A 79 -7.50 0.67 7.81
C ILE A 79 -6.80 -0.57 8.39
N VAL A 80 -5.47 -0.56 8.48
CA VAL A 80 -4.67 -1.63 9.08
C VAL A 80 -5.13 -1.92 10.51
N ASN A 81 -5.39 -0.88 11.32
CA ASN A 81 -5.93 -1.04 12.68
C ASN A 81 -7.33 -1.68 12.73
N ILE A 82 -8.20 -1.36 11.77
CA ILE A 82 -9.51 -2.00 11.65
C ILE A 82 -9.34 -3.47 11.27
N GLN A 83 -8.48 -3.76 10.30
CA GLN A 83 -8.22 -5.12 9.82
C GLN A 83 -7.59 -6.01 10.89
N MET A 84 -6.62 -5.51 11.67
CA MET A 84 -6.03 -6.27 12.79
C MET A 84 -7.06 -6.72 13.83
N LYS A 85 -8.06 -5.88 14.10
CA LYS A 85 -9.07 -6.16 15.15
C LYS A 85 -10.22 -7.01 14.68
N ASN A 86 -10.64 -6.81 13.43
CA ASN A 86 -11.93 -7.31 12.94
C ASN A 86 -11.81 -8.34 11.82
N SER A 87 -10.65 -8.46 11.16
CA SER A 87 -10.52 -9.36 10.01
C SER A 87 -10.40 -10.82 10.48
N THR A 88 -11.25 -11.67 9.93
CA THR A 88 -11.13 -13.13 10.07
C THR A 88 -10.19 -13.75 9.03
N HIS A 89 -9.63 -12.94 8.13
CA HIS A 89 -8.70 -13.36 7.08
C HIS A 89 -7.35 -12.62 7.22
N PRO A 90 -6.22 -13.25 6.84
CA PRO A 90 -4.91 -12.60 6.86
C PRO A 90 -4.90 -11.30 6.06
N THR A 91 -4.23 -10.29 6.60
CA THR A 91 -3.95 -9.03 5.88
C THR A 91 -2.45 -8.87 5.78
N TYR A 92 -1.93 -8.60 4.59
CA TYR A 92 -0.51 -8.46 4.33
C TYR A 92 -0.19 -6.99 4.04
N PHE A 93 0.83 -6.47 4.71
CA PHE A 93 1.23 -5.06 4.61
C PHE A 93 2.67 -4.97 4.11
N TYR A 94 2.94 -4.12 3.12
CA TYR A 94 4.28 -3.88 2.59
C TYR A 94 4.65 -2.41 2.59
N LYS A 95 5.94 -2.16 2.53
CA LYS A 95 6.54 -0.85 2.26
C LYS A 95 7.54 -1.04 1.13
N LEU A 96 7.39 -0.29 0.04
CA LEU A 96 8.44 -0.19 -0.98
C LEU A 96 9.43 0.89 -0.53
N SER A 97 10.66 0.49 -0.21
CA SER A 97 11.76 1.42 0.13
C SER A 97 12.87 1.42 -0.90
N TYR A 98 12.82 0.52 -1.88
CA TYR A 98 13.78 0.48 -2.97
C TYR A 98 13.80 1.84 -3.70
N GLU A 99 14.99 2.43 -3.76
CA GLU A 99 15.27 3.65 -4.49
C GLU A 99 15.97 3.29 -5.79
N THR A 100 15.28 3.50 -6.90
CA THR A 100 15.83 3.25 -8.23
C THR A 100 16.77 4.38 -8.65
N ASN A 101 17.82 4.03 -9.39
CA ASN A 101 18.69 5.01 -10.04
C ASN A 101 18.04 5.62 -11.29
N GLU A 102 16.96 5.01 -11.81
CA GLU A 102 16.25 5.42 -13.02
C GLU A 102 14.73 5.57 -12.75
N PRO A 103 14.30 6.63 -12.04
CA PRO A 103 12.90 6.77 -11.63
C PRO A 103 11.99 7.15 -12.81
N LEU A 104 11.53 6.14 -13.54
CA LEU A 104 10.69 6.26 -14.73
C LEU A 104 9.42 7.04 -14.44
N ILE A 105 8.75 6.76 -13.34
CA ILE A 105 7.51 7.44 -12.97
C ILE A 105 7.74 8.94 -12.75
N ARG A 106 8.86 9.32 -12.11
CA ARG A 106 9.25 10.74 -11.98
C ARG A 106 9.51 11.38 -13.33
N MET A 107 10.20 10.68 -14.23
CA MET A 107 10.47 11.16 -15.59
C MET A 107 9.17 11.36 -16.38
N LEU A 108 8.24 10.40 -16.33
CA LEU A 108 6.96 10.47 -17.04
C LEU A 108 6.06 11.60 -16.50
N PHE A 109 6.04 11.82 -15.18
CA PHE A 109 5.34 12.96 -14.60
C PHE A 109 5.97 14.30 -15.03
N ASN A 110 7.30 14.39 -15.16
CA ASN A 110 7.95 15.59 -15.70
C ASN A 110 7.60 15.87 -17.16
N ILE A 111 7.46 14.83 -17.99
CA ILE A 111 7.10 14.98 -19.42
C ILE A 111 5.63 15.39 -19.58
N THR A 112 4.73 14.84 -18.76
CA THR A 112 3.28 15.05 -18.89
C THR A 112 2.76 16.25 -18.10
N LEU A 113 3.45 16.66 -17.03
CA LEU A 113 3.09 17.79 -16.16
C LEU A 113 4.30 18.74 -16.00
N PRO A 114 4.65 19.51 -17.06
CA PRO A 114 5.93 20.22 -17.17
C PRO A 114 6.18 21.34 -16.14
N VAL A 115 5.31 21.55 -15.15
CA VAL A 115 5.39 22.70 -14.21
C VAL A 115 5.42 22.27 -12.74
N THR A 116 5.28 20.98 -12.39
CA THR A 116 4.97 20.59 -10.99
C THR A 116 6.08 19.84 -10.25
N LEU A 117 7.21 19.45 -10.87
CA LEU A 117 8.19 18.58 -10.20
C LEU A 117 9.67 18.85 -10.55
N ILE A 118 9.98 19.97 -11.22
CA ILE A 118 11.34 20.27 -11.68
C ILE A 118 12.35 20.52 -10.53
N LEU A 119 11.88 20.81 -9.30
CA LEU A 119 12.77 21.07 -8.15
C LEU A 119 12.97 19.89 -7.20
N VAL A 120 12.43 18.71 -7.54
CA VAL A 120 12.27 17.61 -6.59
C VAL A 120 13.38 16.55 -6.69
N ASN A 121 14.08 16.46 -7.83
CA ASN A 121 14.90 15.28 -8.13
C ASN A 121 16.24 15.20 -7.39
N ASP A 122 16.90 16.32 -7.07
CA ASP A 122 18.24 16.26 -6.46
C ASP A 122 18.21 16.25 -4.91
N PHE A 123 17.08 16.62 -4.30
CA PHE A 123 16.98 16.82 -2.84
C PHE A 123 16.09 15.79 -2.12
N LEU A 124 15.23 15.07 -2.84
CA LEU A 124 14.36 14.07 -2.23
C LEU A 124 14.95 12.67 -2.37
N LYS A 125 15.15 12.03 -1.21
CA LYS A 125 15.57 10.63 -1.14
C LYS A 125 14.36 9.73 -0.98
N GLY A 126 14.48 8.53 -1.53
CA GLY A 126 13.54 7.42 -1.33
C GLY A 126 12.50 7.29 -2.45
N THR A 127 11.52 6.42 -2.22
CA THR A 127 10.54 6.01 -3.23
C THR A 127 9.38 7.01 -3.34
N THR A 128 9.06 7.42 -4.57
CA THR A 128 7.93 8.32 -4.85
C THR A 128 6.59 7.59 -4.91
N HIS A 129 5.50 8.34 -4.87
CA HIS A 129 4.17 7.77 -5.07
C HIS A 129 4.05 7.16 -6.48
N ALA A 130 3.35 6.03 -6.56
CA ALA A 130 3.12 5.24 -7.78
C ALA A 130 4.37 4.61 -8.42
N GLU A 131 5.53 4.69 -7.77
CA GLU A 131 6.77 4.08 -8.25
C GLU A 131 6.65 2.55 -8.38
N ASP A 132 5.85 1.89 -7.55
CA ASP A 132 5.59 0.45 -7.64
C ASP A 132 4.90 0.03 -8.94
N LEU A 133 4.18 0.94 -9.61
CA LEU A 133 3.48 0.63 -10.85
C LEU A 133 4.42 0.29 -12.01
N GLN A 134 5.63 0.87 -12.05
CA GLN A 134 6.59 0.60 -13.12
C GLN A 134 7.11 -0.85 -13.09
N TYR A 135 7.07 -1.47 -11.92
CA TYR A 135 7.46 -2.85 -11.68
C TYR A 135 6.30 -3.84 -11.84
N LEU A 136 5.05 -3.36 -11.90
CA LEU A 136 3.86 -4.19 -12.07
C LEU A 136 3.31 -4.16 -13.50
N PHE A 137 3.50 -3.04 -14.21
CA PHE A 137 2.86 -2.81 -15.50
C PHE A 137 3.84 -2.31 -16.54
N TYR A 138 3.75 -2.91 -17.73
CA TYR A 138 4.49 -2.44 -18.89
C TYR A 138 3.93 -1.11 -19.40
N SER A 139 4.77 -0.07 -19.43
CA SER A 139 4.40 1.27 -19.91
C SER A 139 4.64 1.41 -21.42
N LYS A 140 3.55 1.46 -22.20
CA LYS A 140 3.64 1.80 -23.64
C LYS A 140 4.21 3.20 -23.87
N LEU A 141 3.91 4.15 -22.97
CA LEU A 141 4.42 5.51 -23.04
C LEU A 141 5.95 5.53 -22.88
N ALA A 142 6.49 4.77 -21.92
CA ALA A 142 7.93 4.63 -21.73
C ALA A 142 8.62 4.06 -22.98
N LYS A 143 8.03 3.00 -23.55
CA LYS A 143 8.51 2.42 -24.81
C LYS A 143 8.54 3.44 -25.95
N SER A 144 7.46 4.21 -26.12
CA SER A 144 7.38 5.25 -27.15
C SER A 144 8.38 6.38 -26.94
N ALA A 145 8.77 6.66 -25.70
CA ALA A 145 9.82 7.62 -25.34
C ALA A 145 11.25 7.06 -25.50
N GLY A 146 11.41 5.80 -25.97
CA GLY A 146 12.72 5.17 -26.15
C GLY A 146 13.37 4.69 -24.85
N ILE A 147 12.62 4.63 -23.75
CA ILE A 147 13.12 4.12 -22.48
C ILE A 147 13.26 2.60 -22.58
N LYS A 148 14.45 2.10 -22.23
CA LYS A 148 14.78 0.67 -22.31
C LYS A 148 14.07 -0.11 -21.21
N GLU A 149 13.85 -1.38 -21.49
CA GLU A 149 13.37 -2.35 -20.50
C GLU A 149 14.49 -2.68 -19.50
N TYR A 150 14.14 -3.10 -18.29
CA TYR A 150 15.11 -3.48 -17.27
C TYR A 150 15.97 -4.66 -17.74
N GLU A 151 17.28 -4.55 -17.57
CA GLU A 151 18.21 -5.61 -17.92
C GLU A 151 18.00 -6.82 -16.99
N VAL A 152 17.97 -8.03 -17.55
CA VAL A 152 17.83 -9.27 -16.77
C VAL A 152 18.97 -9.36 -15.75
N GLY A 153 18.61 -9.56 -14.48
CA GLY A 153 19.56 -9.62 -13.37
C GLY A 153 19.92 -8.26 -12.75
N SER A 154 19.44 -7.15 -13.31
CA SER A 154 19.54 -5.83 -12.66
C SER A 154 18.73 -5.75 -11.37
N GLU A 155 19.02 -4.76 -10.52
CA GLU A 155 18.27 -4.53 -9.29
C GLU A 155 16.79 -4.21 -9.60
N ASP A 156 16.51 -3.32 -10.57
CA ASP A 156 15.15 -2.98 -10.99
C ASP A 156 14.37 -4.18 -11.55
N PHE A 157 15.03 -5.03 -12.36
CA PHE A 157 14.42 -6.27 -12.85
C PHE A 157 14.06 -7.20 -11.70
N ARG A 158 14.92 -7.30 -10.69
CA ARG A 158 14.64 -8.14 -9.51
C ARG A 158 13.47 -7.60 -8.67
N ILE A 159 13.33 -6.27 -8.54
CA ILE A 159 12.15 -5.68 -7.87
C ILE A 159 10.85 -5.97 -8.66
N MET A 160 10.91 -5.90 -9.99
CA MET A 160 9.81 -6.34 -10.87
C MET A 160 9.45 -7.81 -10.63
N GLU A 161 10.44 -8.70 -10.56
CA GLU A 161 10.20 -10.12 -10.26
C GLU A 161 9.59 -10.32 -8.86
N TYR A 162 10.07 -9.61 -7.83
CA TYR A 162 9.48 -9.66 -6.49
C TYR A 162 8.01 -9.28 -6.49
N LEU A 163 7.69 -8.11 -7.04
CA LEU A 163 6.32 -7.60 -7.03
C LEU A 163 5.40 -8.47 -7.88
N THR A 164 5.77 -8.79 -9.12
CA THR A 164 4.92 -9.60 -10.01
C THR A 164 4.69 -11.01 -9.46
N GLN A 165 5.71 -11.65 -8.87
CA GLN A 165 5.56 -12.97 -8.25
C GLN A 165 4.66 -12.92 -7.01
N MET A 166 4.90 -12.00 -6.07
CA MET A 166 4.10 -11.90 -4.83
C MET A 166 2.63 -11.55 -5.11
N TRP A 167 2.37 -10.61 -6.02
CA TRP A 167 1.01 -10.27 -6.43
C TRP A 167 0.31 -11.44 -7.14
N THR A 168 1.03 -12.17 -7.98
CA THR A 168 0.51 -13.34 -8.67
C THR A 168 0.17 -14.48 -7.70
N ASP A 169 1.05 -14.76 -6.74
CA ASP A 169 0.83 -15.82 -5.76
C ASP A 169 -0.32 -15.49 -4.81
N PHE A 170 -0.42 -14.22 -4.39
CA PHE A 170 -1.57 -13.72 -3.64
C PHE A 170 -2.87 -13.93 -4.42
N ALA A 171 -2.91 -13.55 -5.70
CA ALA A 171 -4.10 -13.70 -6.54
C ALA A 171 -4.48 -15.17 -6.80
N LYS A 172 -3.51 -16.02 -7.15
CA LYS A 172 -3.73 -17.46 -7.42
C LYS A 172 -4.33 -18.16 -6.21
N THR A 173 -3.77 -17.92 -5.03
CA THR A 173 -4.21 -18.59 -3.81
C THR A 173 -5.53 -18.02 -3.28
N GLY A 174 -5.84 -16.74 -3.53
CA GLY A 174 -7.16 -16.15 -3.23
C GLY A 174 -8.29 -16.62 -4.13
N ILE A 175 -8.03 -16.84 -5.43
CA ILE A 175 -9.00 -17.42 -6.37
C ILE A 175 -9.36 -18.86 -5.96
N LEU A 176 -8.38 -19.64 -5.49
CA LEU A 176 -8.62 -20.97 -4.96
C LEU A 176 -9.61 -20.91 -3.78
N LEU A 177 -9.44 -19.96 -2.86
CA LEU A 177 -10.38 -19.75 -1.74
C LEU A 177 -11.80 -19.39 -2.20
N LEU A 178 -11.95 -18.54 -3.23
CA LEU A 178 -13.27 -18.22 -3.77
C LEU A 178 -13.97 -19.45 -4.36
N ARG A 179 -13.24 -20.26 -5.16
CA ARG A 179 -13.77 -21.51 -5.73
C ARG A 179 -14.23 -22.47 -4.64
N LEU A 180 -13.41 -22.68 -3.61
CA LEU A 180 -13.72 -23.56 -2.50
C LEU A 180 -14.97 -23.10 -1.72
N LYS A 181 -15.13 -21.77 -1.50
CA LYS A 181 -16.33 -21.20 -0.86
C LYS A 181 -17.59 -21.39 -1.69
N ILE A 182 -17.54 -21.18 -3.01
CA ILE A 182 -18.69 -21.40 -3.90
C ILE A 182 -19.12 -22.87 -3.86
N GLN A 183 -18.15 -23.78 -3.87
CA GLN A 183 -18.40 -25.22 -3.86
C GLN A 183 -19.06 -25.70 -2.55
N ASP A 184 -18.62 -25.18 -1.39
CA ASP A 184 -19.26 -25.43 -0.08
C ASP A 184 -20.72 -24.93 -0.03
N GLN A 185 -21.01 -23.75 -0.59
CA GLN A 185 -22.37 -23.22 -0.62
C GLN A 185 -23.28 -24.05 -1.54
N LEU A 186 -22.79 -24.48 -2.70
CA LEU A 186 -23.54 -25.33 -3.62
C LEU A 186 -23.92 -26.67 -2.97
N GLU A 187 -23.00 -27.30 -2.24
CA GLU A 187 -23.31 -28.55 -1.53
C GLU A 187 -24.34 -28.37 -0.43
N LYS A 188 -24.26 -27.31 0.37
CA LYS A 188 -25.27 -27.04 1.41
C LYS A 188 -26.67 -26.91 0.81
N VAL A 189 -26.78 -26.26 -0.34
CA VAL A 189 -28.03 -26.18 -1.11
C VAL A 189 -28.45 -27.57 -1.60
N LEU A 190 -27.54 -28.37 -2.17
CA LEU A 190 -27.85 -29.73 -2.64
C LEU A 190 -28.30 -30.68 -1.52
N VAL A 191 -27.67 -30.62 -0.35
CA VAL A 191 -28.06 -31.40 0.84
C VAL A 191 -29.45 -30.97 1.31
N HIS A 192 -29.69 -29.67 1.45
CA HIS A 192 -31.00 -29.15 1.85
C HIS A 192 -32.10 -29.56 0.85
N LEU A 193 -31.82 -29.53 -0.46
CA LEU A 193 -32.75 -29.98 -1.49
C LEU A 193 -33.03 -31.50 -1.40
N ARG A 194 -32.01 -32.32 -1.14
CA ARG A 194 -32.17 -33.78 -0.94
C ARG A 194 -33.03 -34.08 0.28
N GLU A 195 -32.78 -33.41 1.40
CA GLU A 195 -33.52 -33.63 2.66
C GLU A 195 -34.96 -33.12 2.59
N THR A 196 -35.17 -31.94 2.03
CA THR A 196 -36.48 -31.27 2.02
C THR A 196 -37.46 -31.92 1.05
N TYR A 197 -36.98 -32.30 -0.14
CA TYR A 197 -37.86 -32.75 -1.21
C TYR A 197 -37.80 -34.26 -1.46
N LYS A 198 -36.99 -35.02 -0.70
CA LYS A 198 -36.68 -36.45 -0.96
C LYS A 198 -36.42 -36.74 -2.45
N LEU A 199 -35.86 -35.77 -3.16
CA LEU A 199 -35.61 -35.89 -4.59
C LEU A 199 -34.51 -36.94 -4.77
N GLN A 200 -34.88 -38.10 -5.31
CA GLN A 200 -33.94 -38.97 -6.02
C GLN A 200 -33.52 -38.23 -7.28
N ILE A 201 -32.54 -37.33 -7.17
CA ILE A 201 -31.96 -36.69 -8.34
C ILE A 201 -31.24 -37.78 -9.12
N PHE A 202 -31.70 -38.00 -10.35
CA PHE A 202 -31.09 -38.79 -11.42
C PHE A 202 -29.56 -38.66 -11.42
N HIS A 203 -28.87 -39.77 -11.69
CA HIS A 203 -27.44 -39.89 -11.95
C HIS A 203 -26.81 -38.61 -12.54
N ALA A 204 -26.26 -37.76 -11.67
CA ALA A 204 -25.24 -36.81 -12.06
C ALA A 204 -23.92 -37.58 -12.05
N GLU A 205 -23.71 -38.39 -13.08
CA GLU A 205 -22.39 -38.94 -13.36
C GLU A 205 -21.45 -37.79 -13.73
N ASN A 206 -20.30 -37.76 -13.04
CA ASN A 206 -19.10 -37.00 -13.38
C ASN A 206 -19.08 -35.50 -13.03
N ILE A 207 -19.28 -35.18 -11.76
CA ILE A 207 -18.34 -34.25 -11.14
C ILE A 207 -17.75 -34.93 -9.91
N ASP A 208 -16.56 -35.51 -10.09
CA ASP A 208 -15.73 -36.01 -8.99
C ASP A 208 -15.22 -34.79 -8.17
N LEU A 209 -16.15 -34.18 -7.43
CA LEU A 209 -15.92 -33.08 -6.52
C LEU A 209 -15.38 -33.69 -5.24
N ASN A 210 -14.07 -33.91 -5.19
CA ASN A 210 -13.37 -34.44 -4.03
C ASN A 210 -13.33 -33.40 -2.88
N LEU A 211 -14.50 -33.16 -2.28
CA LEU A 211 -14.79 -32.24 -1.19
C LEU A 211 -14.38 -32.78 0.18
N SER A 212 -14.01 -34.05 0.27
CA SER A 212 -13.53 -34.67 1.51
C SER A 212 -12.33 -33.92 2.11
N LYS A 213 -11.59 -33.15 1.31
CA LYS A 213 -10.42 -32.38 1.77
C LYS A 213 -10.77 -31.04 2.41
N LEU A 214 -11.90 -30.40 2.09
CA LEU A 214 -12.18 -29.01 2.49
C LEU A 214 -12.58 -28.86 3.95
N SER A 215 -13.43 -29.75 4.46
CA SER A 215 -13.75 -29.86 5.89
C SER A 215 -12.58 -30.38 6.73
N LEU A 216 -11.54 -30.89 6.07
CA LEU A 216 -10.27 -31.32 6.68
C LEU A 216 -9.18 -30.23 6.59
N LEU A 217 -9.39 -29.14 5.82
CA LEU A 217 -8.46 -28.01 5.81
C LEU A 217 -8.61 -27.29 7.14
N ASP A 218 -7.60 -27.43 7.99
CA ASP A 218 -7.54 -26.70 9.24
C ASP A 218 -7.47 -25.18 9.00
N SER A 219 -7.67 -24.42 10.08
CA SER A 219 -7.57 -22.96 10.05
C SER A 219 -6.21 -22.47 9.53
N SER A 220 -5.14 -23.27 9.63
CA SER A 220 -3.81 -22.90 9.13
C SER A 220 -3.75 -22.99 7.61
N THR A 221 -4.43 -23.96 7.00
CA THR A 221 -4.45 -24.17 5.56
C THR A 221 -5.35 -23.15 4.87
N LEU A 222 -6.44 -22.73 5.51
CA LEU A 222 -7.26 -21.59 5.06
C LEU A 222 -6.51 -20.25 5.17
N ARG A 223 -5.66 -20.07 6.19
CA ARG A 223 -4.79 -18.88 6.31
C ARG A 223 -3.65 -18.86 5.30
N ALA A 224 -3.25 -20.02 4.75
CA ALA A 224 -2.28 -20.11 3.68
C ALA A 224 -2.85 -19.72 2.30
N LEU A 225 -4.18 -19.55 2.18
CA LEU A 225 -4.84 -19.09 0.97
C LEU A 225 -4.86 -17.56 0.92
N SER A 226 -4.46 -16.98 -0.22
CA SER A 226 -4.09 -15.55 -0.36
C SER A 226 -2.77 -15.21 0.34
N ASN A 227 -1.81 -16.12 0.36
CA ASN A 227 -0.46 -15.86 0.87
C ASN A 227 0.44 -15.35 -0.29
N PRO A 228 1.00 -14.13 -0.21
CA PRO A 228 1.88 -13.60 -1.25
C PRO A 228 3.22 -14.36 -1.38
N THR A 229 3.64 -15.08 -0.33
CA THR A 229 4.90 -15.84 -0.30
C THR A 229 4.61 -17.25 0.23
N PRO A 230 3.92 -18.10 -0.54
CA PRO A 230 3.47 -19.41 -0.07
C PRO A 230 4.62 -20.41 0.12
N LYS A 231 5.77 -20.16 -0.50
CA LYS A 231 6.99 -20.97 -0.41
C LYS A 231 8.22 -20.07 -0.43
N ILE A 232 9.27 -20.49 0.27
CA ILE A 232 10.60 -19.89 0.17
C ILE A 232 11.21 -20.33 -1.17
N THR A 233 11.76 -19.37 -1.91
CA THR A 233 12.49 -19.61 -3.17
C THR A 233 13.81 -18.84 -3.15
N GLU A 234 14.68 -19.11 -4.13
CA GLU A 234 15.92 -18.32 -4.30
C GLU A 234 15.60 -16.84 -4.56
N LEU A 235 14.52 -16.55 -5.30
CA LEU A 235 14.06 -15.20 -5.56
C LEU A 235 13.46 -14.56 -4.29
N ILE A 236 12.54 -15.25 -3.62
CA ILE A 236 11.81 -14.78 -2.44
C ILE A 236 12.21 -15.65 -1.24
N PRO A 237 13.32 -15.29 -0.55
CA PRO A 237 13.83 -16.08 0.57
C PRO A 237 13.09 -15.80 1.89
N THR A 238 12.11 -14.89 1.89
CA THR A 238 11.44 -14.38 3.08
C THR A 238 9.95 -14.75 3.08
N ILE A 239 9.45 -15.24 4.21
CA ILE A 239 8.01 -15.44 4.41
C ILE A 239 7.39 -14.11 4.84
N TRP A 240 6.50 -13.58 4.02
CA TRP A 240 5.67 -12.42 4.34
C TRP A 240 4.61 -12.82 5.37
N GLN A 241 4.78 -12.35 6.60
CA GLN A 241 3.83 -12.61 7.67
C GLN A 241 2.65 -11.62 7.60
N PRO A 242 1.40 -12.07 7.84
CA PRO A 242 0.29 -11.15 7.92
C PRO A 242 0.39 -10.30 9.19
N ILE A 243 -0.27 -9.14 9.17
CA ILE A 243 -0.39 -8.28 10.34
C ILE A 243 -1.09 -9.03 11.47
N THR A 244 -0.61 -8.80 12.70
CA THR A 244 -1.16 -9.36 13.93
C THR A 244 -1.63 -8.24 14.85
N GLU A 245 -2.55 -8.55 15.74
CA GLU A 245 -2.94 -7.59 16.78
C GLU A 245 -1.73 -7.30 17.69
N GLY A 246 -1.49 -6.00 17.97
CA GLY A 246 -0.35 -5.56 18.75
C GLY A 246 -0.14 -4.05 18.71
N ASN A 247 0.98 -3.59 19.26
CA ASN A 247 1.37 -2.17 19.31
C ASN A 247 2.33 -1.75 18.19
N GLU A 248 2.60 -2.65 17.24
CA GLU A 248 3.48 -2.40 16.11
C GLU A 248 2.73 -2.62 14.78
N TYR A 249 3.21 -1.98 13.73
CA TYR A 249 2.88 -2.35 12.35
C TYR A 249 4.01 -3.21 11.82
N ILE A 250 3.73 -4.49 11.63
CA ILE A 250 4.64 -5.43 10.95
C ILE A 250 4.36 -5.34 9.45
N TYR A 251 5.41 -5.25 8.64
CA TYR A 251 5.31 -5.17 7.19
C TYR A 251 6.50 -5.83 6.50
N LEU A 252 6.30 -6.23 5.24
CA LEU A 252 7.41 -6.62 4.37
C LEU A 252 8.02 -5.36 3.76
N ASN A 253 9.27 -5.08 4.09
CA ASN A 253 10.05 -4.06 3.42
C ASN A 253 10.64 -4.63 2.12
N ILE A 254 10.29 -3.96 1.01
CA ILE A 254 10.73 -4.30 -0.34
C ILE A 254 11.83 -3.31 -0.73
N ASP A 255 13.06 -3.79 -0.68
CA ASP A 255 14.28 -3.08 -1.08
C ASP A 255 15.10 -4.01 -2.00
N LYS A 256 16.40 -3.76 -2.16
CA LYS A 256 17.39 -4.69 -2.74
C LYS A 256 17.32 -6.10 -2.16
N THR A 257 16.73 -6.27 -0.97
CA THR A 257 16.37 -7.57 -0.40
C THR A 257 15.04 -7.46 0.32
N LEU A 258 14.28 -8.55 0.38
CA LEU A 258 13.02 -8.64 1.11
C LEU A 258 13.26 -8.90 2.60
N ARG A 259 12.76 -8.02 3.48
CA ARG A 259 12.91 -8.16 4.94
C ARG A 259 11.60 -7.88 5.66
N MET A 260 11.26 -8.71 6.65
CA MET A 260 10.19 -8.36 7.59
C MET A 260 10.73 -7.30 8.56
N GLU A 261 9.99 -6.21 8.70
CA GLU A 261 10.31 -5.09 9.58
C GLU A 261 9.07 -4.72 10.41
N SER A 262 9.29 -3.97 11.49
CA SER A 262 8.20 -3.39 12.27
C SER A 262 8.43 -1.92 12.58
N SER A 263 7.34 -1.20 12.81
CA SER A 263 7.36 0.18 13.29
C SER A 263 6.38 0.34 14.44
N SER A 264 6.76 1.14 15.45
CA SER A 264 5.89 1.37 16.60
C SER A 264 4.68 2.22 16.19
N LYS A 265 3.48 1.78 16.60
CA LYS A 265 2.27 2.61 16.45
C LYS A 265 2.40 3.92 17.22
N GLU A 266 3.20 3.91 18.29
CA GLU A 266 3.46 5.09 19.08
C GLU A 266 4.31 6.08 18.33
N GLU A 267 5.35 5.73 17.58
CA GLU A 267 6.19 6.75 16.91
C GLU A 267 5.39 7.70 16.01
N LEU A 268 4.45 7.15 15.22
CA LEU A 268 3.58 7.94 14.35
C LEU A 268 2.41 8.58 15.10
N ARG A 269 1.77 7.86 16.03
CA ARG A 269 0.72 8.45 16.89
C ARG A 269 1.28 9.52 17.83
N HIS A 270 2.53 9.42 18.23
CA HIS A 270 3.21 10.28 19.20
C HIS A 270 3.59 11.60 18.55
N LYS A 271 3.93 11.63 17.25
CA LYS A 271 4.03 12.90 16.51
C LYS A 271 2.76 13.74 16.67
N TRP A 272 1.58 13.14 16.45
CA TRP A 272 0.29 13.83 16.56
C TRP A 272 -0.20 14.01 18.00
N LYS A 273 -0.03 13.01 18.88
CA LYS A 273 -0.37 13.09 20.32
C LYS A 273 0.51 14.05 21.10
N LYS A 274 1.78 14.27 20.70
CA LYS A 274 2.67 15.28 21.31
C LYS A 274 2.06 16.68 21.22
N ILE A 275 1.24 16.94 20.21
CA ILE A 275 0.54 18.22 20.07
C ILE A 275 -0.49 18.36 21.21
N ASN A 276 -1.28 17.31 21.47
CA ASN A 276 -2.29 17.32 22.53
C ASN A 276 -1.70 17.39 23.96
N ASN A 277 -0.45 16.97 24.15
CA ASN A 277 0.20 16.90 25.47
C ASN A 277 1.18 18.06 25.75
N LYS A 278 1.35 19.01 24.82
CA LYS A 278 2.25 20.19 24.97
C LYS A 278 1.49 21.52 25.04
N LEU A 279 0.17 21.46 25.23
CA LEU A 279 -0.71 22.59 25.53
C LEU A 279 -1.19 22.48 26.98
#